data_AF-X1K5S1-F1
#
_entry.id   AF-X1K5S1-F1
#
_cell.length_a   1.000
_cell.length_b   1.000
_cell.length_c   1.000
_cell.angle_alpha   90.00
_cell.angle_beta   90.00
_cell.angle_gamma   90.00
#
_symmetry.space_group_name_H-M   'P 1'
#
loop_
_entity.id
_entity.type
_entity.pdbx_description
1 polymer ?
#
loop_
_entity_poly.entity_id
_entity_poly.type
_entity_poly.pdbx_seq_one_letter_code
_entity_poly.pdbx_strand_id
1 'polypeptide(L)'
;MSLYIFDLDGVIYIEETLLSGVKETLTFLRQRGDAVSFLSNNSTLNRDGFVKKLDRMGIRVSSEEIFSSSYLAAMYLSKNKHKRENRVFS
;
A
#
# COMPACT_ATOMS: atom_id res chain seq x y z
N MET A 1 -5.12 -17.99 9.37
CA MET A 1 -4.78 -17.16 8.21
C MET A 1 -5.30 -15.76 8.48
N SER A 2 -4.42 -14.83 8.82
CA SER A 2 -4.78 -13.42 9.07
C SER A 2 -4.18 -12.51 8.01
N LEU A 3 -4.72 -11.30 7.87
CA LEU A 3 -4.15 -10.23 7.05
C LEU A 3 -3.62 -9.14 7.97
N TYR A 4 -2.36 -8.78 7.81
CA TYR A 4 -1.73 -7.65 8.49
C TYR A 4 -1.54 -6.51 7.48
N ILE A 5 -2.06 -5.33 7.83
CA ILE A 5 -1.92 -4.13 7.02
C ILE A 5 -1.03 -3.15 7.79
N PHE A 6 0.08 -2.77 7.20
CA PHE A 6 1.04 -1.84 7.78
C PHE A 6 0.93 -0.47 7.12
N ASP A 7 1.02 0.59 7.90
CA ASP A 7 1.42 1.89 7.36
C ASP A 7 2.88 1.82 6.88
N LEU A 8 3.31 2.77 6.03
CA LEU A 8 4.69 2.83 5.53
C LEU A 8 5.56 3.82 6.32
N ASP A 9 5.23 5.10 6.24
CA ASP A 9 6.03 6.19 6.82
C ASP A 9 5.92 6.16 8.35
N GLY A 10 7.04 5.99 9.05
CA GLY A 10 7.08 5.89 10.51
C GLY A 10 6.76 4.51 11.09
N VAL A 11 6.45 3.51 10.25
CA VAL A 11 6.17 2.12 10.66
C VAL A 11 7.10 1.11 10.01
N ILE A 12 7.30 1.19 8.69
CA ILE A 12 8.28 0.36 7.96
C ILE A 12 9.62 1.07 7.89
N TYR A 13 9.61 2.38 7.70
CA TYR A 13 10.82 3.18 7.52
C TYR A 13 10.64 4.62 8.00
N ILE A 14 11.75 5.30 8.23
CA ILE A 14 11.84 6.76 8.31
C ILE A 14 12.72 7.21 7.16
N GLU A 15 12.20 8.08 6.29
CA GLU A 15 12.84 8.50 5.04
C GLU A 15 13.23 7.31 4.14
N GLU A 16 14.50 6.96 4.04
CA GLU A 16 15.02 5.81 3.27
C GLU A 16 15.69 4.76 4.17
N THR A 17 15.41 4.77 5.48
CA THR A 17 15.98 3.83 6.46
C THR A 17 14.90 2.98 7.10
N LEU A 18 15.05 1.66 7.05
CA LEU A 18 14.12 0.74 7.73
C LEU A 18 14.19 0.89 9.24
N LEU A 19 13.02 0.76 9.88
CA LEU A 19 12.95 0.60 11.32
C LEU A 19 13.44 -0.78 11.74
N SER A 20 14.01 -0.86 12.95
CA SER A 20 14.54 -2.11 13.51
C SER A 20 13.44 -3.16 13.66
N GLY A 21 13.74 -4.41 13.31
CA GLY A 21 12.80 -5.54 13.43
C GLY A 21 11.79 -5.68 12.29
N VAL A 22 11.76 -4.74 11.32
CA VAL A 22 10.78 -4.77 10.22
C VAL A 22 10.98 -5.98 9.32
N LYS A 23 12.22 -6.26 8.89
CA LYS A 23 12.49 -7.41 8.00
C LYS A 23 12.14 -8.73 8.69
N GLU A 24 12.49 -8.86 9.96
CA GLU A 24 12.24 -10.02 10.80
C GLU A 24 10.74 -10.23 10.98
N THR A 25 9.99 -9.16 11.29
CA THR A 25 8.54 -9.20 11.48
C THR A 25 7.81 -9.61 10.21
N LEU A 26 8.13 -8.98 9.08
CA LEU A 26 7.52 -9.31 7.79
C LEU A 26 7.82 -10.74 7.36
N THR A 27 9.05 -11.20 7.58
CA THR A 27 9.47 -12.57 7.29
C THR A 27 8.72 -13.56 8.17
N PHE A 28 8.63 -13.30 9.47
CA PHE A 28 7.92 -14.14 10.43
C PHE A 28 6.44 -14.29 10.06
N LEU A 29 5.74 -13.18 9.75
CA LEU A 29 4.33 -13.21 9.36
C LEU A 29 4.12 -14.04 8.08
N ARG A 30 4.95 -13.81 7.06
CA ARG A 30 4.89 -14.56 5.79
C ARG A 30 5.17 -16.05 6.01
N GLN A 31 6.14 -16.41 6.85
CA GLN A 31 6.45 -17.81 7.17
C GLN A 31 5.34 -18.51 7.97
N ARG A 32 4.61 -17.77 8.81
CA ARG A 32 3.42 -18.28 9.51
C ARG A 32 2.21 -18.48 8.57
N GLY A 33 2.34 -18.06 7.31
CA GLY A 33 1.28 -18.12 6.30
C GLY A 33 0.35 -16.92 6.33
N ASP A 34 0.63 -15.86 7.09
CA ASP A 34 -0.21 -14.67 7.08
C ASP A 34 0.03 -13.83 5.83
N ALA A 35 -1.04 -13.19 5.36
CA ALA A 35 -0.95 -12.20 4.30
C ALA A 35 -0.46 -10.86 4.86
N VAL A 36 0.35 -10.16 4.07
CA VAL A 36 0.87 -8.83 4.40
C VAL A 36 0.46 -7.86 3.30
N SER A 37 0.05 -6.66 3.70
CA SER A 37 -0.19 -5.55 2.78
C SER A 37 0.24 -4.24 3.40
N PHE A 38 0.47 -3.24 2.56
CA PHE A 38 0.95 -1.92 2.93
C PHE A 38 -0.09 -0.89 2.51
N LEU A 39 -0.45 -0.01 3.42
CA LEU A 39 -1.38 1.10 3.20
C LEU A 39 -0.61 2.40 3.40
N SER A 40 -0.74 3.36 2.49
CA SER A 40 -0.11 4.67 2.68
C SER A 40 -1.02 5.79 2.23
N ASN A 41 -1.02 6.88 2.99
CA ASN A 41 -1.69 8.13 2.59
C ASN A 41 -0.81 9.00 1.68
N ASN A 42 0.48 8.68 1.54
CA ASN A 42 1.42 9.42 0.72
C ASN A 42 1.08 9.25 -0.77
N SER A 43 0.65 10.35 -1.39
CA SER A 43 0.18 10.40 -2.78
C SER A 43 1.27 10.75 -3.78
N THR A 44 2.51 10.92 -3.34
CA THR A 44 3.63 11.35 -4.19
C THR A 44 4.12 10.23 -5.09
N LEU A 45 4.02 8.98 -4.62
CA LEU A 45 4.43 7.80 -5.35
C LEU A 45 3.22 7.01 -5.84
N ASN A 46 3.33 6.46 -7.05
CA ASN A 46 2.46 5.37 -7.48
C ASN A 46 2.95 4.04 -6.90
N ARG A 47 2.17 2.96 -7.11
CA ARG A 47 2.49 1.63 -6.54
C ARG A 47 3.88 1.13 -6.94
N ASP A 48 4.26 1.27 -8.21
CA ASP A 48 5.59 0.87 -8.69
C ASP A 48 6.73 1.68 -8.04
N GLY A 49 6.46 2.95 -7.73
CA GLY A 49 7.38 3.80 -6.98
C GLY A 49 7.65 3.25 -5.58
N PHE A 50 6.61 2.81 -4.87
CA PHE A 50 6.75 2.16 -3.58
C PHE A 50 7.45 0.80 -3.67
N VAL A 51 7.13 -0.03 -4.68
CA VAL A 51 7.84 -1.31 -4.93
C VAL A 51 9.35 -1.06 -5.05
N LYS A 52 9.76 -0.11 -5.90
CA LYS A 52 11.18 0.25 -6.08
C LYS A 52 11.80 0.78 -4.79
N LYS A 53 11.08 1.60 -4.03
CA LYS A 53 11.57 2.16 -2.76
C LYS A 53 11.83 1.06 -1.74
N LEU A 54 10.86 0.18 -1.53
CA LEU A 54 10.96 -0.94 -0.60
C LEU A 54 12.05 -1.94 -1.02
N ASP A 55 12.17 -2.20 -2.32
CA ASP A 55 13.23 -3.07 -2.86
C ASP A 55 14.64 -2.51 -2.60
N ARG A 56 14.85 -1.19 -2.77
CA ARG A 56 16.13 -0.53 -2.39
C ARG A 56 16.47 -0.69 -0.91
N MET A 57 15.47 -0.76 -0.04
CA MET A 57 15.65 -1.00 1.39
C MET A 57 15.76 -2.51 1.73
N GLY A 58 15.65 -3.38 0.72
CA GLY A 58 15.76 -4.83 0.84
C GLY A 58 14.47 -5.52 1.29
N ILE A 59 13.32 -4.90 1.08
CA ILE A 59 12.00 -5.54 1.27
C ILE A 59 11.38 -5.79 -0.10
N ARG A 60 11.31 -7.06 -0.50
CA ARG A 60 10.60 -7.44 -1.72
C ARG A 60 9.10 -7.48 -1.47
N VAL A 61 8.37 -6.77 -2.33
CA VAL A 61 6.91 -6.67 -2.34
C VAL A 61 6.42 -6.63 -3.78
N SER A 62 5.20 -7.10 -3.99
CA SER A 62 4.45 -6.97 -5.23
C SER A 62 3.62 -5.66 -5.22
N SER A 63 3.20 -5.19 -6.40
CA SER A 63 2.38 -3.98 -6.50
C SER A 63 0.97 -4.17 -5.93
N GLU A 64 0.53 -5.43 -5.85
CA GLU A 64 -0.74 -5.91 -5.33
C GLU A 64 -0.79 -5.85 -3.81
N GLU A 65 0.37 -5.89 -3.14
CA GLU A 65 0.49 -5.71 -1.69
C GLU A 65 0.42 -4.23 -1.29
N ILE A 66 0.38 -3.27 -2.23
CA ILE A 66 0.48 -1.83 -1.94
C ILE A 66 -0.82 -1.10 -2.28
N PHE A 67 -1.37 -0.44 -1.28
CA PHE A 67 -2.57 0.37 -1.37
C PHE A 67 -2.25 1.82 -0.98
N SER A 68 -2.18 2.71 -1.96
CA SER A 68 -2.10 4.15 -1.67
C SER A 68 -3.49 4.79 -1.66
N SER A 69 -3.65 5.89 -0.92
CA SER A 69 -4.86 6.73 -0.96
C SER A 69 -5.24 7.13 -2.39
N SER A 70 -4.26 7.53 -3.20
CA SER A 70 -4.43 7.88 -4.62
C SER A 70 -4.93 6.72 -5.47
N TYR A 71 -4.40 5.51 -5.25
CA TYR A 71 -4.83 4.30 -5.94
C TYR A 71 -6.26 3.90 -5.55
N LEU A 72 -6.57 3.92 -4.25
CA LEU A 72 -7.91 3.59 -3.74
C LEU A 72 -8.96 4.59 -4.24
N ALA A 73 -8.62 5.89 -4.30
CA ALA A 73 -9.50 6.91 -4.87
C ALA A 73 -9.75 6.68 -6.37
N ALA A 74 -8.69 6.40 -7.15
CA ALA A 74 -8.83 6.09 -8.57
C ALA A 74 -9.69 4.83 -8.82
N MET A 75 -9.48 3.78 -8.02
CA MET A 75 -10.31 2.58 -8.03
C MET A 75 -11.77 2.89 -7.71
N TYR A 76 -12.02 3.66 -6.65
CA TYR A 76 -13.36 4.06 -6.24
C TYR A 76 -14.06 4.84 -7.37
N LEU A 77 -13.40 5.85 -7.94
CA LEU A 77 -13.94 6.60 -9.06
C LEU A 77 -14.22 5.71 -10.27
N SER A 78 -13.29 4.81 -10.63
CA SER A 78 -13.46 3.85 -11.73
C SER A 78 -14.70 2.97 -11.53
N LYS A 79 -14.89 2.42 -10.32
CA LYS A 79 -16.06 1.59 -9.97
C LYS A 79 -17.37 2.38 -9.97
N ASN A 80 -17.35 3.67 -9.62
CA ASN A 80 -18.55 4.49 -9.47
C ASN A 80 -18.88 5.37 -10.69
N LYS A 81 -18.10 5.31 -11.78
CA LYS A 81 -18.34 6.08 -13.02
C LYS A 81 -19.68 5.76 -13.71
N HIS A 82 -20.42 4.75 -13.25
CA HIS A 82 -21.76 4.38 -13.76
C HIS A 82 -22.94 4.97 -12.96
N LYS A 83 -22.72 5.80 -11.92
CA LYS A 83 -23.80 6.48 -11.16
C LYS A 83 -23.90 7.99 -11.44
N ARG A 84 -23.73 8.41 -12.69
CA ARG A 84 -24.20 9.74 -13.10
C ARG A 84 -25.69 9.64 -13.43
N GLU A 85 -26.54 9.77 -12.42
CA GLU A 85 -27.87 10.30 -12.67
C GLU A 85 -27.68 11.73 -13.19
N ASN A 86 -28.10 11.95 -14.44
CA ASN A 86 -28.19 13.27 -15.04
C ASN A 86 -29.20 14.13 -14.25
N ARG A 87 -28.77 14.73 -13.13
CA ARG A 87 -29.49 15.89 -12.60
C ARG A 87 -29.12 17.08 -13.45
N VAL A 88 -29.84 17.19 -14.57
CA VAL A 88 -30.00 18.46 -15.28
C VAL A 88 -30.72 19.37 -14.30
N PHE A 89 -30.00 20.33 -13.73
CA PHE A 89 -30.64 21.49 -13.12
C PHE A 89 -31.09 22.37 -14.29
N SER A 90 -32.38 22.28 -14.60
CA SER A 90 -33.10 23.25 -15.42
C SER A 90 -33.38 24.51 -14.62
#